data_AF-A0A9P6FMX6-F1
#
_entry.id   AF-A0A9P6FMX6-F1
#
_cell.length_a   1.000
_cell.length_b   1.000
_cell.length_c   1.000
_cell.angle_alpha   90.00
_cell.angle_beta   90.00
_cell.angle_gamma   90.00
#
_symmetry.space_group_name_H-M   'P 1'
#
loop_
_entity.id
_entity.type
_entity.pdbx_description
1 polymer ?
#
loop_
_entity_poly.entity_id
_entity_poly.type
_entity_poly.pdbx_seq_one_letter_code
_entity_poly.pdbx_strand_id
1 'polypeptide(L)' 'MDDLYDATFYTWLRSEDNVLVTASYLQRLAGEYELERIEHALCWLVNGWRLESIAVLVKQVTFDWVSAKGDQ' A
#
# COMPACT_ATOMS: atom_id res chain seq x y z
N MET A 1 16.66 -8.92 -19.57
CA MET A 1 15.95 -10.09 -18.98
C MET A 1 15.62 -9.82 -17.50
N ASP A 2 15.26 -8.58 -17.17
CA ASP A 2 14.48 -8.18 -15.98
C ASP A 2 13.04 -7.81 -16.38
N ASP A 3 12.80 -7.61 -17.68
CA ASP A 3 11.52 -7.14 -18.25
C ASP A 3 10.36 -8.15 -18.14
N LEU A 4 10.66 -9.45 -17.93
CA LEU A 4 9.62 -10.48 -17.85
C LEU A 4 8.92 -10.51 -16.48
N TYR A 5 9.67 -10.22 -15.41
CA TYR A 5 9.16 -10.27 -14.04
C TYR A 5 8.77 -8.89 -13.53
N ASP A 6 9.51 -7.83 -13.87
CA ASP A 6 9.17 -6.47 -13.43
C ASP A 6 7.83 -6.00 -13.99
N ALA A 7 7.54 -6.26 -15.26
CA ALA A 7 6.23 -5.93 -15.83
C ALA A 7 5.10 -6.71 -15.13
N THR A 8 5.35 -7.97 -14.77
CA THR A 8 4.35 -8.83 -14.12
C THR A 8 4.12 -8.41 -12.68
N PHE A 9 5.18 -8.14 -11.92
CA PHE A 9 5.10 -7.68 -10.53
C PHE A 9 4.52 -6.27 -10.44
N TYR A 10 4.97 -5.35 -11.29
CA TYR A 10 4.43 -4.00 -11.39
C TYR A 10 2.93 -4.01 -11.71
N THR A 11 2.52 -4.80 -12.72
CA THR A 11 1.12 -4.91 -13.12
C THR A 11 0.29 -5.61 -12.04
N TRP A 12 0.86 -6.62 -11.37
CA TRP A 12 0.21 -7.29 -10.25
C TRP A 12 0.01 -6.33 -9.07
N LEU A 13 1.02 -5.53 -8.72
CA LEU A 13 0.98 -4.57 -7.62
C LEU A 13 -0.05 -3.46 -7.90
N ARG A 14 -0.12 -2.97 -9.14
CA ARG A 14 -1.10 -1.97 -9.60
C ARG A 14 -2.49 -2.54 -9.91
N SER A 15 -2.73 -3.84 -9.75
CA SER A 15 -4.06 -4.41 -9.93
C SER A 15 -4.92 -4.18 -8.70
N GLU A 16 -6.10 -3.60 -8.89
CA GLU A 16 -7.10 -3.42 -7.83
C GLU A 16 -7.57 -4.76 -7.23
N ASP A 17 -7.51 -5.85 -7.99
CA ASP A 17 -7.89 -7.19 -7.52
C ASP A 17 -6.98 -7.70 -6.40
N ASN A 18 -5.75 -7.17 -6.32
CA ASN A 18 -4.75 -7.56 -5.33
C ASN A 18 -4.71 -6.60 -4.13
N VAL A 19 -5.63 -5.65 -4.03
CA VAL A 19 -5.58 -4.56 -3.04
C VAL A 19 -5.42 -5.06 -1.60
N LEU A 20 -6.09 -6.15 -1.23
CA LEU A 20 -6.03 -6.69 0.13
C LEU A 20 -4.64 -7.27 0.47
N VAL A 21 -4.02 -7.95 -0.50
CA VAL A 21 -2.67 -8.50 -0.35
C VAL A 21 -1.67 -7.36 -0.25
N THR A 22 -1.73 -6.42 -1.18
CA THR A 22 -0.85 -5.24 -1.21
C THR A 22 -1.01 -4.40 0.06
N ALA A 23 -2.23 -4.19 0.55
CA ALA A 23 -2.50 -3.45 1.79
C ALA A 23 -1.82 -4.10 3.01
N SER A 24 -1.87 -5.43 3.11
CA SER A 24 -1.28 -6.17 4.23
C SER A 24 0.25 -6.06 4.26
N TYR A 25 0.89 -6.05 3.09
CA TYR A 25 2.33 -5.80 2.99
C TYR A 25 2.68 -4.34 3.31
N LEU A 26 1.94 -3.38 2.77
CA LEU A 26 2.17 -1.96 3.02
C LEU A 26 1.95 -1.57 4.49
N GLN A 27 1.00 -2.20 5.18
CA GLN A 27 0.78 -1.99 6.60
C GLN A 27 2.05 -2.31 7.42
N ARG A 28 2.76 -3.39 7.07
CA ARG A 28 4.02 -3.75 7.73
C ARG A 28 5.13 -2.75 7.42
N LEU A 29 5.26 -2.37 6.15
CA LEU A 29 6.25 -1.39 5.71
C LEU A 29 6.00 -0.01 6.33
N ALA A 30 4.74 0.35 6.58
CA ALA A 30 4.40 1.63 7.19
C ALA A 30 4.99 1.85 8.58
N GLY A 31 5.31 0.77 9.31
CA GLY A 31 6.01 0.86 10.59
C GLY A 31 7.55 0.92 10.46
N GLU A 32 8.09 0.64 9.29
CA GLU A 32 9.54 0.51 9.04
C GLU A 32 10.15 1.73 8.32
N TYR A 33 9.32 2.56 7.68
CA TYR A 33 9.75 3.71 6.89
C TYR A 33 9.11 5.02 7.36
N GLU A 34 9.79 6.13 7.07
CA GLU A 34 9.25 7.48 7.26
C GLU A 34 7.90 7.68 6.56
N LEU A 35 7.01 8.43 7.20
CA LEU A 35 5.64 8.65 6.73
C LEU A 35 5.60 9.24 5.31
N GLU A 36 6.49 10.18 5.00
CA GLU A 36 6.59 10.81 3.67
C GLU A 36 6.86 9.76 2.58
N ARG A 37 7.69 8.76 2.87
CA ARG A 37 8.02 7.70 1.90
C ARG A 37 6.80 6.79 1.65
N ILE A 38 6.02 6.52 2.69
CA ILE A 38 4.78 5.75 2.60
C ILE A 38 3.73 6.53 1.82
N GLU A 39 3.59 7.83 2.06
CA GLU A 39 2.69 8.70 1.30
C GLU A 39 3.01 8.67 -0.20
N HIS A 40 4.27 8.88 -0.58
CA HIS A 40 4.69 8.84 -1.98
C HIS A 40 4.41 7.48 -2.63
N ALA A 41 4.67 6.38 -1.92
CA ALA A 41 4.40 5.03 -2.41
C ALA A 41 2.89 4.80 -2.63
N LEU A 42 2.05 5.20 -1.66
CA LEU A 42 0.60 5.09 -1.77
C LEU A 42 0.05 5.92 -2.93
N CYS A 43 0.47 7.18 -3.06
CA CYS A 43 0.07 8.07 -4.14
C CYS A 43 0.43 7.50 -5.52
N TRP A 44 1.60 6.88 -5.65
CA TRP A 44 2.03 6.23 -6.89
C TRP A 44 1.23 4.95 -7.20
N LEU A 45 0.92 4.17 -6.16
CA LEU A 45 0.22 2.89 -6.27
C LEU A 45 -1.23 3.08 -6.73
N VAL A 46 -1.95 4.02 -6.11
CA VAL A 46 -3.38 4.24 -6.34
C VAL A 46 -3.68 5.12 -7.55
N ASN A 47 -2.66 5.60 -8.25
CA ASN A 47 -2.83 6.48 -9.39
C ASN A 47 -3.59 5.74 -10.51
N GLY A 48 -4.81 6.21 -10.80
CA GLY A 48 -5.71 5.63 -11.79
C GLY A 48 -6.68 4.57 -11.24
N TRP A 49 -6.68 4.31 -9.92
CA TRP A 49 -7.63 3.39 -9.28
C TRP A 49 -8.98 4.04 -9.00
N ARG A 50 -10.00 3.20 -8.89
CA ARG A 50 -11.33 3.59 -8.39
C ARG A 50 -11.29 3.98 -6.91
N LEU A 51 -12.08 4.98 -6.53
CA LEU A 51 -12.10 5.54 -5.18
C LEU A 51 -12.42 4.48 -4.10
N GLU A 52 -13.27 3.51 -4.42
CA GLU A 52 -13.63 2.41 -3.53
C GLU A 52 -12.40 1.57 -3.15
N SER A 53 -11.56 1.24 -4.14
CA SER A 53 -10.33 0.48 -3.95
C SER A 53 -9.29 1.28 -3.17
N ILE A 54 -9.20 2.60 -3.41
CA ILE A 54 -8.36 3.51 -2.63
C ILE A 54 -8.80 3.55 -1.16
N ALA A 55 -10.11 3.66 -0.90
CA ALA A 55 -10.63 3.70 0.45
C ALA A 55 -10.35 2.40 1.23
N VAL A 56 -10.48 1.25 0.57
CA VAL A 56 -10.12 -0.06 1.15
C VAL A 56 -8.64 -0.13 1.50
N LEU A 57 -7.77 0.26 0.56
CA LEU A 57 -6.32 0.26 0.76
C LEU A 57 -5.92 1.14 1.95
N VAL A 58 -6.34 2.41 1.95
CA VAL A 58 -5.97 3.37 2.99
C VAL A 58 -6.45 2.91 4.35
N LYS A 59 -7.72 2.50 4.45
CA LYS A 59 -8.31 1.99 5.71
C LYS A 59 -7.49 0.84 6.30
N GLN A 60 -7.03 -0.08 5.46
CA GLN A 60 -6.30 -1.25 5.91
C GLN A 60 -4.84 -0.95 6.25
N VAL A 61 -4.17 -0.10 5.46
CA VAL A 61 -2.79 0.34 5.75
C VAL A 61 -2.73 1.13 7.05
N THR A 62 -3.70 2.01 7.30
CA THR A 62 -3.72 2.87 8.49
C THR A 62 -4.41 2.24 9.70
N PHE A 63 -4.90 1.00 9.59
CA PHE A 63 -5.72 0.36 10.63
C PHE A 63 -5.04 0.35 12.00
N ASP A 64 -3.72 0.13 12.04
CA ASP A 64 -2.95 -0.01 13.28
C ASP A 64 -2.12 1.25 13.64
N TRP A 65 -2.22 2.32 12.84
CA TRP A 65 -1.43 3.54 13.08
C TRP A 65 -1.86 4.30 14.33
N VAL A 66 -3.10 4.09 14.80
CA VAL A 66 -3.63 4.73 16.01
C VAL A 66 -3.16 4.02 17.29
N SER A 67 -2.80 2.73 17.24
CA SER A 67 -2.33 1.97 18.41
C SER A 67 -0.91 2.35 18.86
N ALA A 68 -0.10 2.96 17.99
CA ALA A 68 1.28 3.33 18.32
C ALA A 68 1.42 4.51 19.30
N LYS A 69 0.30 5.09 19.79
CA LYS A 69 0.30 6.26 20.68
C LYS A 69 -0.54 6.08 21.94
N GLY A 70 -0.61 4.85 22.46
CA GLY A 70 -1.30 4.59 23.73
C GLY A 70 -0.98 3.23 24.32
N ASP A 71 0.17 3.12 25.00
CA ASP A 71 0.22 2.51 26.34
C ASP A 71 1.50 2.99 27.04
N GLN A 72 1.31 3.53 28.23
CA GLN A 72 2.30 4.17 29.11
C GLN A 72 2.71 3.18 30.20
#